data_AF-A0AAD5Y176-F1
#
_entry.id   AF-A0AAD5Y176-F1
#
_cell.length_a   1.000
_cell.length_b   1.000
_cell.length_c   1.000
_cell.angle_alpha   90.00
_cell.angle_beta   90.00
_cell.angle_gamma   90.00
#
_symmetry.space_group_name_H-M   'P 1'
#
loop_
_entity.id
_entity.type
_entity.pdbx_description
1 polymer ?
#
loop_
_entity_poly.entity_id
_entity_poly.type
_entity_poly.pdbx_seq_one_letter_code
_entity_poly.pdbx_strand_id
1 'polypeptide(L)'
;MNFLTVTACTLLVAAQSTLNTMSTVPVPRDGYHPLSQVQTLFEMTKHDNSKIVAGMQITPTVPTVNLANLPQIQIACLKDSIKLTFKDSQSAKEAYNTWKPYNDLHFMVKHELKCHGFDETGAYHVKSVTNSGSTVSVAFARKQVEEISDEFSLQISHLGAPDNKRGVTSGSSPIHINFDGGHVTNPSVPIFKGDEAQLFCSNCYVSGNVGYQITVSGTRMSLSDYQVTANGNLLASMDLDARIVSNNQMLKQLQIFSKSLDPISVRGLFNVGPSFTVDVGVSYSVTQPIDFVYGFELSDTFSVSAVAHQKPTVSQSPNFKQHPLTISKDIQASVSAHLIPSINLNLEVLKRFTFDAGLPLDTSIGLEYDSGVFNSCSTGTFGVALIAQADLSLTAHGKSSWHLFKPFDESFELYNTGKETLATFCHKSS
;
A
#
# COMPACT_ATOMS: atom_id res chain seq x y z
N MET A 1 37.28 -15.56 22.59
CA MET A 1 36.20 -14.66 22.14
C MET A 1 35.70 -15.20 20.81
N ASN A 2 34.64 -16.01 20.84
CA ASN A 2 34.05 -16.58 19.64
C ASN A 2 32.94 -15.62 19.18
N PHE A 3 33.11 -15.03 18.01
CA PHE A 3 32.09 -14.22 17.38
C PHE A 3 31.01 -15.15 16.81
N LEU A 4 29.79 -15.03 17.32
CA LEU A 4 28.61 -15.68 16.76
C LEU A 4 28.28 -14.98 15.42
N THR A 5 28.63 -15.61 14.30
CA THR A 5 28.11 -15.24 12.98
C THR A 5 26.65 -15.67 12.88
N VAL A 6 25.73 -14.71 13.01
CA VAL A 6 24.32 -14.90 12.66
C VAL A 6 24.23 -14.90 11.14
N THR A 7 24.14 -16.09 10.54
CA THR A 7 23.83 -16.24 9.12
C THR A 7 22.37 -15.86 8.93
N ALA A 8 22.11 -14.60 8.60
CA ALA A 8 20.81 -14.16 8.11
C ALA A 8 20.54 -14.91 6.80
N CYS A 9 19.58 -15.83 6.83
CA CYS A 9 19.05 -16.45 5.63
C CYS A 9 18.30 -15.35 4.87
N THR A 10 18.96 -14.69 3.92
CA THR A 10 18.31 -13.77 2.98
C THR A 10 17.31 -14.59 2.17
N LEU A 11 16.07 -14.61 2.64
CA LEU A 11 14.90 -14.98 1.84
C LEU A 11 14.95 -14.20 0.53
N LEU A 12 14.73 -14.90 -0.58
CA LEU A 12 14.77 -14.36 -1.93
C LEU A 12 14.06 -13.00 -1.96
N VAL A 13 14.81 -11.96 -2.34
CA VAL A 13 14.23 -10.70 -2.80
C VAL A 13 13.33 -11.07 -3.98
N ALA A 14 12.01 -11.01 -3.75
CA ALA A 14 11.03 -11.24 -4.79
C ALA A 14 11.41 -10.40 -6.01
N ALA A 15 11.36 -11.02 -7.20
CA ALA A 15 11.60 -10.33 -8.46
C ALA A 15 10.83 -9.01 -8.45
N GLN A 16 11.53 -7.89 -8.66
CA GLN A 16 10.90 -6.58 -8.77
C GLN A 16 9.81 -6.70 -9.83
N SER A 17 8.55 -6.67 -9.41
CA SER A 17 7.43 -6.74 -10.35
C SER A 17 7.59 -5.56 -11.31
N THR A 18 7.53 -5.83 -12.61
CA THR A 18 7.56 -4.78 -13.61
C THR A 18 6.45 -3.78 -13.30
N LEU A 19 6.81 -2.52 -13.09
CA LEU A 19 5.87 -1.42 -12.85
C LEU A 19 4.81 -1.40 -13.96
N ASN A 20 3.55 -1.60 -13.58
CA ASN A 20 2.47 -1.55 -14.54
C ASN A 20 2.20 -0.08 -14.87
N THR A 21 2.37 0.27 -16.15
CA THR A 21 2.17 1.64 -16.62
C THR A 21 0.68 1.85 -16.91
N MET A 22 0.07 2.84 -16.26
CA MET A 22 -1.34 3.17 -16.48
C MET A 22 -1.51 3.90 -17.82
N SER A 23 -2.64 3.68 -18.50
CA SER A 23 -2.99 4.38 -19.73
C SER A 23 -3.80 5.63 -19.44
N THR A 24 -3.52 6.71 -20.16
CA THR A 24 -4.25 7.98 -20.07
C THR A 24 -5.66 7.82 -20.66
N VAL A 25 -6.66 8.14 -19.86
CA VAL A 25 -8.05 8.24 -20.26
C VAL A 25 -8.37 9.72 -20.51
N PRO A 26 -8.85 10.09 -21.71
CA PRO A 26 -9.28 11.46 -21.96
C PRO A 26 -10.35 11.87 -20.95
N VAL A 27 -10.25 13.08 -20.41
CA VAL A 27 -11.36 13.77 -19.75
C VAL A 27 -11.87 14.81 -20.76
N PRO A 28 -12.81 14.45 -21.65
CA PRO A 28 -13.18 15.31 -22.77
C PRO A 28 -13.73 16.63 -22.26
N ARG A 29 -13.42 17.70 -22.97
CA ARG A 29 -13.96 19.02 -22.70
C ARG A 29 -14.29 19.74 -23.99
N ASP A 30 -15.21 20.68 -23.87
CA ASP A 30 -15.56 21.57 -24.97
C ASP A 30 -14.59 22.75 -25.03
N GLY A 31 -14.17 23.10 -26.24
CA GLY A 31 -13.33 24.25 -26.51
C GLY A 31 -11.83 24.06 -26.25
N TYR A 32 -11.08 25.10 -26.61
CA TYR A 32 -9.61 25.07 -26.64
C TYR A 32 -8.95 25.94 -25.56
N HIS A 33 -9.73 26.62 -24.71
CA HIS A 33 -9.19 27.58 -23.73
C HIS A 33 -8.21 26.94 -22.75
N PRO A 34 -7.03 27.52 -22.50
CA PRO A 34 -6.15 27.09 -21.42
C PRO A 34 -6.87 27.08 -20.06
N LEU A 35 -6.50 26.16 -19.18
CA LEU A 35 -7.11 26.00 -17.86
C LEU A 35 -6.12 26.40 -16.75
N SER A 36 -6.66 26.94 -15.66
CA SER A 36 -5.94 27.13 -14.38
C SER A 36 -5.98 25.89 -13.49
N GLN A 37 -6.74 24.86 -13.87
CA GLN A 37 -6.76 23.56 -13.24
C GLN A 37 -6.85 22.50 -14.34
N VAL A 38 -5.86 21.62 -14.38
CA VAL A 38 -5.73 20.57 -15.38
C VAL A 38 -6.06 19.24 -14.73
N GLN A 39 -7.06 18.55 -15.25
CA GLN A 39 -7.39 17.20 -14.84
C GLN A 39 -6.81 16.18 -15.81
N THR A 40 -6.30 15.09 -15.25
CA THR A 40 -5.83 13.90 -15.95
C THR A 40 -6.43 12.67 -15.29
N LEU A 41 -6.83 11.70 -16.10
CA LEU A 41 -7.39 10.43 -15.64
C LEU A 41 -6.55 9.31 -16.25
N PHE A 42 -6.30 8.28 -15.45
CA PHE A 42 -5.54 7.10 -15.87
C PHE A 42 -6.30 5.85 -15.45
N GLU A 43 -6.25 4.82 -16.30
CA GLU A 43 -6.75 3.49 -15.93
C GLU A 43 -5.71 2.41 -16.22
N MET A 44 -5.82 1.35 -15.45
CA MET A 44 -5.14 0.08 -15.69
C MET A 44 -6.16 -1.03 -15.45
N THR A 45 -6.37 -1.87 -16.46
CA THR A 45 -7.18 -3.08 -16.32
C THR A 45 -6.26 -4.26 -16.03
N LYS A 46 -6.54 -4.99 -14.96
CA LYS A 46 -5.79 -6.19 -14.56
C LYS A 46 -6.31 -7.43 -15.28
N HIS A 47 -5.57 -8.53 -15.17
CA HIS A 47 -5.93 -9.82 -15.77
C HIS A 47 -7.28 -10.38 -15.29
N ASP A 48 -7.72 -10.03 -14.08
CA ASP A 48 -9.01 -10.42 -13.49
C ASP A 48 -10.16 -9.45 -13.84
N ASN A 49 -9.93 -8.51 -14.77
CA ASN A 49 -10.82 -7.41 -15.12
C ASN A 49 -11.08 -6.38 -14.00
N SER A 50 -10.37 -6.45 -12.87
CA SER A 50 -10.36 -5.33 -11.92
C SER A 50 -9.65 -4.12 -12.55
N LYS A 51 -9.99 -2.93 -12.07
CA LYS A 51 -9.44 -1.67 -12.59
C LYS A 51 -8.81 -0.85 -11.49
N ILE A 52 -7.62 -0.33 -11.73
CA ILE A 52 -7.10 0.79 -10.94
C ILE A 52 -7.36 2.06 -11.73
N VAL A 53 -7.99 3.04 -11.09
CA VAL A 53 -8.23 4.36 -11.64
C VAL A 53 -7.45 5.37 -10.82
N ALA A 54 -6.72 6.24 -11.48
CA ALA A 54 -6.02 7.35 -10.85
C ALA A 54 -6.45 8.66 -11.51
N GLY A 55 -7.00 9.57 -10.72
CA GLY A 55 -7.28 10.94 -11.11
C GLY A 55 -6.22 11.86 -10.54
N MET A 56 -5.63 12.72 -11.37
CA MET A 56 -4.72 13.75 -10.89
C MET A 56 -5.18 15.12 -11.41
N GLN A 57 -5.35 16.04 -10.47
CA GLN A 57 -5.57 17.46 -10.74
C GLN A 57 -4.28 18.23 -10.46
N ILE A 58 -3.91 19.13 -11.36
CA ILE A 58 -2.76 20.03 -11.24
C ILE A 58 -3.26 21.46 -11.39
N THR A 59 -2.90 22.34 -10.46
CA THR A 59 -3.03 23.79 -10.60
C THR A 59 -1.71 24.30 -11.16
N PRO A 60 -1.60 24.60 -12.47
CA PRO A 60 -0.35 25.08 -13.05
C PRO A 60 -0.06 26.55 -12.70
N THR A 61 1.22 26.93 -12.69
CA THR A 61 1.68 28.31 -12.47
C THR A 61 1.29 29.26 -13.60
N VAL A 62 0.96 28.72 -14.77
CA VAL A 62 0.55 29.47 -15.98
C VAL A 62 -0.59 28.72 -16.68
N PRO A 63 -1.42 29.41 -17.50
CA PRO A 63 -2.50 28.76 -18.21
C PRO A 63 -2.00 27.57 -19.04
N THR A 64 -2.64 26.41 -18.90
CA THR A 64 -2.16 25.16 -19.49
C THR A 64 -3.25 24.44 -20.27
N VAL A 65 -2.90 23.85 -21.42
CA VAL A 65 -3.78 22.97 -22.20
C VAL A 65 -3.28 21.53 -22.05
N ASN A 66 -4.12 20.65 -21.49
CA ASN A 66 -3.87 19.22 -21.55
C ASN A 66 -4.39 18.66 -22.88
N LEU A 67 -3.47 18.31 -23.77
CA LEU A 67 -3.83 17.80 -25.09
C LEU A 67 -4.47 16.42 -25.04
N ALA A 68 -4.30 15.65 -23.95
CA ALA A 68 -4.98 14.37 -23.78
C ALA A 68 -6.51 14.53 -23.62
N ASN A 69 -6.97 15.70 -23.19
CA ASN A 69 -8.39 16.02 -23.00
C ASN A 69 -9.06 16.54 -24.29
N LEU A 70 -8.32 16.56 -25.41
CA LEU A 70 -8.80 16.97 -26.72
C LEU A 70 -8.69 15.78 -27.70
N PRO A 71 -9.46 14.70 -27.52
CA PRO A 71 -9.33 13.46 -28.30
C PRO A 71 -9.59 13.64 -29.80
N GLN A 72 -10.24 14.74 -30.20
CA GLN A 72 -10.44 15.13 -31.59
C GLN A 72 -9.18 15.64 -32.30
N ILE A 73 -8.07 15.86 -31.58
CA ILE A 73 -6.80 16.34 -32.13
C ILE A 73 -5.82 15.17 -32.24
N GLN A 74 -5.29 14.96 -33.44
CA GLN A 74 -4.17 14.06 -33.64
C GLN A 74 -2.86 14.79 -33.38
N ILE A 75 -1.99 14.20 -32.56
CA ILE A 75 -0.75 14.83 -32.10
C ILE A 75 0.43 14.10 -32.71
N ALA A 76 1.29 14.83 -33.42
CA ALA A 76 2.56 14.32 -33.93
C ALA A 76 3.71 15.16 -33.36
N CYS A 77 4.66 14.49 -32.71
CA CYS A 77 5.83 15.12 -32.11
C CYS A 77 7.00 15.13 -33.10
N LEU A 78 7.39 16.33 -33.51
CA LEU A 78 8.52 16.61 -34.39
C LEU A 78 9.69 17.12 -33.54
N LYS A 79 10.91 17.07 -34.06
CA LYS A 79 12.13 17.39 -33.29
C LYS A 79 12.03 18.65 -32.42
N ASP A 80 11.49 19.74 -32.98
CA ASP A 80 11.43 21.06 -32.33
C ASP A 80 10.00 21.63 -32.27
N SER A 81 8.98 20.82 -32.60
CA SER A 81 7.60 21.27 -32.62
C SER A 81 6.58 20.15 -32.43
N ILE A 82 5.39 20.51 -31.97
CA ILE A 82 4.24 19.62 -31.92
C ILE A 82 3.29 20.02 -33.03
N LYS A 83 2.97 19.07 -33.92
CA LYS A 83 1.99 19.24 -34.99
C LYS A 83 0.65 18.66 -34.51
N LEU A 84 -0.37 19.51 -34.49
CA LEU A 84 -1.73 19.20 -34.08
C LEU A 84 -2.63 19.20 -35.32
N THR A 85 -3.21 18.06 -35.66
CA THR A 85 -4.14 17.93 -36.79
C THR A 85 -5.56 17.83 -36.27
N PHE A 86 -6.41 18.75 -36.71
CA PHE A 86 -7.82 18.84 -36.36
C PHE A 86 -8.67 18.20 -37.44
N LYS A 87 -9.94 17.92 -37.10
CA LYS A 87 -10.93 17.40 -38.05
C LYS A 87 -11.13 18.33 -39.26
N ASP A 88 -11.11 19.64 -39.03
CA ASP A 88 -11.32 20.65 -40.06
C ASP A 88 -10.53 21.94 -39.76
N SER A 89 -10.41 22.79 -40.78
CA SER A 89 -9.69 24.08 -40.70
C SER A 89 -10.34 25.07 -39.75
N GLN A 90 -11.65 24.98 -39.51
CA GLN A 90 -12.36 25.89 -38.62
C GLN A 90 -11.97 25.62 -37.16
N SER A 91 -11.96 24.35 -36.76
CA SER A 91 -11.51 23.89 -35.45
C SER A 91 -10.05 24.27 -35.19
N ALA A 92 -9.17 24.09 -36.19
CA ALA A 92 -7.77 24.48 -36.10
C ALA A 92 -7.60 25.99 -35.94
N LYS A 93 -8.40 26.79 -36.66
CA LYS A 93 -8.39 28.26 -36.57
C LYS A 93 -8.91 28.76 -35.23
N GLU A 94 -9.95 28.14 -34.69
CA GLU A 94 -10.49 28.44 -33.37
C GLU A 94 -9.44 28.17 -32.27
N ALA A 95 -8.79 27.01 -32.30
CA ALA A 95 -7.71 26.68 -31.38
C ALA A 95 -6.54 27.66 -31.49
N TYR A 96 -6.11 27.98 -32.72
CA TYR A 96 -5.06 28.99 -32.97
C TYR A 96 -5.42 30.35 -32.38
N ASN A 97 -6.63 30.86 -32.66
CA ASN A 97 -7.09 32.16 -32.16
C ASN A 97 -7.23 32.16 -30.63
N THR A 98 -7.53 31.00 -30.04
CA THR A 98 -7.62 30.84 -28.59
C THR A 98 -6.23 30.86 -27.94
N TRP A 99 -5.23 30.23 -28.55
CA TRP A 99 -3.90 30.09 -27.94
C TRP A 99 -2.94 31.23 -28.25
N LYS A 100 -3.02 31.84 -29.44
CA LYS A 100 -2.12 32.92 -29.88
C LYS A 100 -2.04 34.13 -28.91
N PRO A 101 -3.14 34.57 -28.26
CA PRO A 101 -3.07 35.74 -27.36
C PRO A 101 -2.27 35.50 -26.07
N TYR A 102 -1.99 34.25 -25.72
CA TYR A 102 -1.25 33.91 -24.50
C TYR A 102 0.25 34.06 -24.76
N ASN A 103 0.88 35.02 -24.08
CA ASN A 103 2.34 35.19 -24.10
C ASN A 103 3.06 34.09 -23.30
N ASP A 104 2.35 33.45 -22.37
CA ASP A 104 2.83 32.33 -21.57
C ASP A 104 1.72 31.26 -21.54
N LEU A 105 2.05 30.09 -22.08
CA LEU A 105 1.13 28.99 -22.28
C LEU A 105 1.91 27.68 -22.24
N HIS A 106 1.42 26.73 -21.46
CA HIS A 106 1.99 25.39 -21.44
C HIS A 106 1.05 24.38 -22.09
N PHE A 107 1.63 23.40 -22.79
CA PHE A 107 0.93 22.20 -23.22
C PHE A 107 1.39 21.01 -22.39
N MET A 108 0.44 20.25 -21.86
CA MET A 108 0.72 18.92 -21.32
C MET A 108 0.44 17.86 -22.38
N VAL A 109 1.41 16.96 -22.54
CA VAL A 109 1.35 15.85 -23.50
C VAL A 109 1.52 14.55 -22.75
N LYS A 110 0.61 13.60 -23.01
CA LYS A 110 0.61 12.28 -22.38
C LYS A 110 1.81 11.42 -22.80
N HIS A 111 2.28 10.58 -21.87
CA HIS A 111 3.51 9.79 -22.00
C HIS A 111 3.52 8.81 -23.19
N GLU A 112 2.36 8.28 -23.58
CA GLU A 112 2.22 7.25 -24.62
C GLU A 112 2.67 7.73 -26.01
N LEU A 113 2.69 9.05 -26.23
CA LEU A 113 3.15 9.65 -27.49
C LEU A 113 4.67 9.69 -27.62
N LYS A 114 5.41 9.43 -26.53
CA LYS A 114 6.88 9.37 -26.48
C LYS A 114 7.57 10.56 -27.15
N CYS A 115 7.00 11.74 -26.96
CA CYS A 115 7.43 12.95 -27.66
C CYS A 115 8.90 13.27 -27.37
N HIS A 116 9.69 13.37 -28.44
CA HIS A 116 11.14 13.61 -28.37
C HIS A 116 11.93 12.50 -27.65
N GLY A 117 11.42 11.27 -27.68
CA GLY A 117 12.08 10.10 -27.09
C GLY A 117 11.88 9.94 -25.59
N PHE A 118 11.08 10.80 -24.96
CA PHE A 118 10.80 10.71 -23.53
C PHE A 118 9.52 9.92 -23.28
N ASP A 119 9.63 8.86 -22.50
CA ASP A 119 8.51 8.01 -22.10
C ASP A 119 7.92 8.51 -20.77
N GLU A 120 7.52 9.79 -20.73
CA GLU A 120 6.90 10.43 -19.57
C GLU A 120 5.94 11.54 -19.99
N THR A 121 4.97 11.83 -19.14
CA THR A 121 4.06 12.97 -19.34
C THR A 121 4.89 14.23 -19.25
N GLY A 122 4.89 15.02 -20.32
CA GLY A 122 5.74 16.20 -20.46
C GLY A 122 4.94 17.48 -20.46
N ALA A 123 5.53 18.55 -19.92
CA ALA A 123 5.07 19.91 -20.12
C ALA A 123 5.90 20.61 -21.21
N TYR A 124 5.28 21.50 -21.96
CA TYR A 124 5.90 22.17 -23.10
C TYR A 124 5.50 23.64 -23.10
N HIS A 125 6.45 24.52 -22.82
CA HIS A 125 6.25 25.96 -22.92
C HIS A 125 6.16 26.38 -24.38
N VAL A 126 5.00 26.93 -24.76
CA VAL A 126 4.67 27.33 -26.12
C VAL A 126 5.40 28.62 -26.47
N LYS A 127 6.33 28.55 -27.42
CA LYS A 127 7.07 29.72 -27.93
C LYS A 127 6.32 30.43 -29.04
N SER A 128 5.67 29.65 -29.92
CA SER A 128 4.90 30.19 -31.03
C SER A 128 3.90 29.17 -31.52
N VAL A 129 2.74 29.66 -31.95
CA VAL A 129 1.68 28.87 -32.58
C VAL A 129 1.53 29.36 -34.02
N THR A 130 1.46 28.46 -34.99
CA THR A 130 1.14 28.75 -36.39
C THR A 130 -0.01 27.87 -36.85
N ASN A 131 -0.84 28.38 -37.77
CA ASN A 131 -1.97 27.64 -38.33
C ASN A 131 -1.81 27.54 -39.85
N SER A 132 -2.10 26.36 -40.40
CA SER A 132 -2.13 26.11 -41.85
C SER A 132 -3.19 25.05 -42.15
N GLY A 133 -4.36 25.50 -42.64
CA GLY A 133 -5.50 24.63 -42.91
C GLY A 133 -6.02 23.96 -41.64
N SER A 134 -6.14 22.63 -41.66
CA SER A 134 -6.56 21.81 -40.50
C SER A 134 -5.44 21.51 -39.51
N THR A 135 -4.26 22.12 -39.67
CA THR A 135 -3.10 21.88 -38.82
C THR A 135 -2.72 23.11 -38.01
N VAL A 136 -2.38 22.92 -36.74
CA VAL A 136 -1.66 23.89 -35.91
C VAL A 136 -0.27 23.34 -35.59
N SER A 137 0.78 24.12 -35.82
CA SER A 137 2.15 23.76 -35.41
C SER A 137 2.60 24.63 -34.25
N VAL A 138 3.19 23.99 -33.24
CA VAL A 138 3.57 24.66 -31.99
C VAL A 138 5.05 24.43 -31.72
N ALA A 139 5.83 25.51 -31.80
CA ALA A 139 7.22 25.48 -31.36
C ALA A 139 7.26 25.62 -29.84
N PHE A 140 8.17 24.90 -29.18
CA PHE A 140 8.16 24.82 -27.72
C PHE A 140 9.56 24.90 -27.08
N ALA A 141 9.59 25.04 -25.75
CA ALA A 141 10.67 24.59 -24.87
C ALA A 141 10.11 23.54 -23.91
N ARG A 142 10.81 22.42 -23.75
CA ARG A 142 10.38 21.38 -22.82
C ARG A 142 10.49 21.88 -21.38
N LYS A 143 9.52 21.48 -20.56
CA LYS A 143 9.44 21.68 -19.13
C LYS A 143 9.09 20.36 -18.46
N GLN A 144 9.56 20.16 -17.24
CA GLN A 144 9.03 19.07 -16.43
C GLN A 144 7.66 19.44 -15.89
N VAL A 145 6.78 18.45 -15.68
CA VAL A 145 5.42 18.72 -15.15
C VAL A 145 5.53 19.32 -13.76
N GLU A 146 6.49 18.89 -12.96
CA GLU A 146 6.71 19.47 -11.67
C GLU A 146 7.05 20.96 -11.76
N GLU A 147 7.89 21.41 -12.70
CA GLU A 147 8.27 22.83 -12.85
C GLU A 147 7.08 23.77 -13.04
N ILE A 148 5.98 23.25 -13.59
CA ILE A 148 4.79 24.03 -13.93
C ILE A 148 3.66 23.84 -12.93
N SER A 149 3.79 22.92 -11.98
CA SER A 149 2.76 22.58 -10.99
C SER A 149 2.94 23.42 -9.72
N ASP A 150 1.92 24.20 -9.37
CA ASP A 150 1.83 24.97 -8.13
C ASP A 150 1.10 24.20 -7.03
N GLU A 151 0.03 23.47 -7.40
CA GLU A 151 -0.69 22.56 -6.52
C GLU A 151 -1.04 21.27 -7.26
N PHE A 152 -1.21 20.19 -6.50
CA PHE A 152 -1.67 18.92 -7.03
C PHE A 152 -2.63 18.23 -6.06
N SER A 153 -3.50 17.40 -6.64
CA SER A 153 -4.32 16.43 -5.92
C SER A 153 -4.35 15.13 -6.71
N LEU A 154 -3.89 14.06 -6.10
CA LEU A 154 -3.86 12.71 -6.65
C LEU A 154 -4.87 11.86 -5.89
N GLN A 155 -5.79 11.23 -6.60
CA GLN A 155 -6.73 10.24 -6.07
C GLN A 155 -6.52 8.93 -6.81
N ILE A 156 -6.35 7.84 -6.07
CA ILE A 156 -6.20 6.49 -6.60
C ILE A 156 -7.25 5.63 -5.94
N SER A 157 -7.99 4.90 -6.77
CA SER A 157 -9.02 3.98 -6.32
C SER A 157 -8.83 2.63 -7.00
N HIS A 158 -8.84 1.57 -6.21
CA HIS A 158 -8.99 0.22 -6.73
C HIS A 158 -10.49 -0.10 -6.89
N LEU A 159 -10.91 -0.27 -8.14
CA LEU A 159 -12.25 -0.71 -8.51
C LEU A 159 -12.21 -2.22 -8.75
N GLY A 160 -13.13 -2.96 -8.14
CA GLY A 160 -13.22 -4.40 -8.33
C GLY A 160 -13.52 -4.77 -9.76
N ALA A 161 -13.35 -6.04 -10.07
CA ALA A 161 -14.05 -6.61 -11.21
C ALA A 161 -15.54 -6.29 -11.03
N PRO A 162 -16.24 -5.80 -12.07
CA PRO A 162 -17.67 -5.57 -11.99
C PRO A 162 -18.34 -6.91 -11.67
N ASP A 163 -18.81 -7.08 -10.44
CA ASP A 163 -19.77 -8.13 -10.14
C ASP A 163 -20.95 -7.89 -11.08
N ASN A 164 -21.46 -8.94 -11.74
CA ASN A 164 -22.60 -8.86 -12.66
C ASN A 164 -23.91 -8.36 -12.00
N LYS A 165 -23.85 -7.86 -10.76
CA LYS A 165 -24.90 -7.16 -10.04
C LYS A 165 -24.62 -5.66 -10.13
N ARG A 166 -25.41 -4.94 -10.95
CA ARG A 166 -25.34 -3.49 -11.16
C ARG A 166 -25.09 -2.71 -9.87
N GLY A 167 -23.85 -2.25 -9.70
CA GLY A 167 -23.40 -1.35 -8.65
C GLY A 167 -21.88 -1.28 -8.73
N VAL A 168 -21.29 -0.09 -8.85
CA VAL A 168 -19.84 0.09 -8.77
C VAL A 168 -19.44 -0.09 -7.31
N THR A 169 -19.09 -1.31 -6.92
CA THR A 169 -18.51 -1.60 -5.61
C THR A 169 -17.01 -1.36 -5.67
N SER A 170 -16.45 -0.66 -4.68
CA SER A 170 -15.01 -0.58 -4.45
C SER A 170 -14.51 -2.00 -4.23
N GLY A 171 -13.65 -2.51 -5.12
CA GLY A 171 -13.24 -3.91 -5.04
C GLY A 171 -11.82 -4.06 -4.58
N SER A 172 -11.58 -5.24 -4.03
CA SER A 172 -10.34 -5.65 -3.40
C SER A 172 -9.48 -6.43 -4.38
N SER A 173 -8.17 -6.26 -4.31
CA SER A 173 -7.22 -7.14 -4.99
C SER A 173 -7.18 -8.44 -4.20
N PRO A 174 -7.41 -9.60 -4.82
CA PRO A 174 -7.26 -10.86 -4.11
C PRO A 174 -5.79 -11.06 -3.71
N ILE A 175 -5.55 -11.19 -2.42
CA ILE A 175 -4.28 -11.64 -1.85
C ILE A 175 -4.45 -13.15 -1.61
N HIS A 176 -4.28 -13.95 -2.66
CA HIS A 176 -4.10 -15.38 -2.45
C HIS A 176 -2.63 -15.64 -2.08
N ILE A 177 -2.41 -16.11 -0.86
CA ILE A 177 -1.15 -16.75 -0.45
C ILE A 177 -1.49 -18.20 -0.19
N ASN A 178 -1.56 -18.97 -1.27
CA ASN A 178 -1.34 -20.39 -1.08
C ASN A 178 0.16 -20.52 -0.85
N PHE A 179 0.57 -20.81 0.40
CA PHE A 179 1.93 -21.25 0.66
C PHE A 179 2.26 -22.53 -0.11
N ASP A 180 1.25 -23.20 -0.69
CA ASP A 180 1.39 -24.11 -1.81
C ASP A 180 0.01 -24.33 -2.48
N GLY A 181 -0.07 -24.29 -3.81
CA GLY A 181 -1.29 -24.20 -4.63
C GLY A 181 -2.29 -25.36 -4.50
N GLY A 182 -2.92 -25.52 -3.33
CA GLY A 182 -3.86 -26.62 -3.06
C GLY A 182 -3.19 -27.93 -2.65
N HIS A 183 -1.90 -27.91 -2.32
CA HIS A 183 -1.18 -29.08 -1.80
C HIS A 183 -0.49 -28.73 -0.48
N VAL A 184 -0.73 -29.52 0.57
CA VAL A 184 0.03 -29.41 1.81
C VAL A 184 1.36 -30.12 1.58
N THR A 185 2.41 -29.40 1.21
CA THR A 185 3.78 -29.94 1.19
C THR A 185 4.65 -29.38 2.32
N ASN A 186 4.06 -29.24 3.52
CA ASN A 186 4.71 -29.40 4.82
C ASN A 186 6.22 -29.06 4.89
N PRO A 187 6.66 -27.79 4.78
CA PRO A 187 7.93 -27.38 5.36
C PRO A 187 7.63 -26.78 6.74
N SER A 188 8.20 -27.37 7.78
CA SER A 188 8.41 -26.69 9.06
C SER A 188 9.23 -25.42 8.77
N VAL A 189 8.56 -24.27 8.65
CA VAL A 189 9.20 -23.00 8.32
C VAL A 189 9.84 -22.46 9.59
N PRO A 190 11.18 -22.36 9.70
CA PRO A 190 11.80 -21.77 10.86
C PRO A 190 11.47 -20.26 10.88
N ILE A 191 10.65 -19.84 11.85
CA ILE A 191 10.35 -18.42 12.11
C ILE A 191 11.52 -17.82 12.89
N PHE A 192 12.03 -18.55 13.88
CA PHE A 192 13.18 -18.13 14.68
C PHE A 192 14.02 -19.35 15.07
N LYS A 193 15.34 -19.21 15.00
CA LYS A 193 16.26 -20.25 15.45
C LYS A 193 17.45 -19.60 16.17
N GLY A 194 17.36 -19.53 17.49
CA GLY A 194 18.44 -19.12 18.37
C GLY A 194 18.74 -20.19 19.42
N ASP A 195 19.78 -19.94 20.21
CA ASP A 195 20.12 -20.79 21.35
C ASP A 195 19.09 -20.66 22.48
N GLU A 196 18.45 -19.49 22.58
CA GLU A 196 17.47 -19.15 23.62
C GLU A 196 16.04 -19.60 23.28
N ALA A 197 15.69 -19.64 22.00
CA ALA A 197 14.39 -20.10 21.55
C ALA A 197 14.44 -20.60 20.10
N GLN A 198 13.57 -21.53 19.76
CA GLN A 198 13.31 -21.99 18.41
C GLN A 198 11.81 -21.92 18.18
N LEU A 199 11.40 -21.46 17.01
CA LEU A 199 10.01 -21.34 16.61
C LEU A 199 9.90 -21.77 15.16
N PHE A 200 9.04 -22.74 14.92
CA PHE A 200 8.73 -23.25 13.60
C PHE A 200 7.23 -23.11 13.35
N CYS A 201 6.86 -22.84 12.11
CA CYS A 201 5.48 -23.05 11.68
C CYS A 201 5.38 -24.33 10.88
N SER A 202 4.60 -25.30 11.37
CA SER A 202 4.39 -26.58 10.70
C SER A 202 3.27 -26.54 9.65
N ASN A 203 2.33 -25.61 9.79
CA ASN A 203 1.21 -25.43 8.87
C ASN A 203 0.73 -23.97 8.93
N CYS A 204 1.40 -23.12 8.15
CA CYS A 204 1.07 -21.70 8.02
C CYS A 204 0.45 -21.43 6.65
N TYR A 205 -0.74 -20.84 6.65
CA TYR A 205 -1.43 -20.35 5.47
C TYR A 205 -2.03 -18.98 5.77
N VAL A 206 -2.02 -18.09 4.79
CA VAL A 206 -2.69 -16.79 4.87
C VAL A 206 -3.38 -16.53 3.54
N SER A 207 -4.61 -16.06 3.52
CA SER A 207 -5.22 -15.54 2.29
C SER A 207 -6.16 -14.41 2.61
N GLY A 208 -6.55 -13.65 1.61
CA GLY A 208 -7.43 -12.54 1.84
C GLY A 208 -7.64 -11.72 0.60
N ASN A 209 -8.15 -10.53 0.81
CA ASN A 209 -8.22 -9.50 -0.20
C ASN A 209 -7.96 -8.16 0.47
N VAL A 210 -7.50 -7.19 -0.32
CA VAL A 210 -7.38 -5.81 0.16
C VAL A 210 -7.75 -4.85 -0.95
N GLY A 211 -8.70 -3.96 -0.66
CA GLY A 211 -8.98 -2.78 -1.46
C GLY A 211 -8.40 -1.56 -0.77
N TYR A 212 -7.90 -0.62 -1.55
CA TYR A 212 -7.39 0.65 -1.03
C TYR A 212 -7.88 1.83 -1.85
N GLN A 213 -8.02 2.96 -1.17
CA GLN A 213 -8.20 4.28 -1.77
C GLN A 213 -7.19 5.23 -1.14
N ILE A 214 -6.50 5.97 -2.00
CA ILE A 214 -5.44 6.90 -1.60
C ILE A 214 -5.80 8.26 -2.18
N THR A 215 -5.80 9.28 -1.35
CA THR A 215 -5.89 10.67 -1.77
C THR A 215 -4.70 11.41 -1.19
N VAL A 216 -3.95 12.12 -2.00
CA VAL A 216 -2.82 12.93 -1.56
C VAL A 216 -2.87 14.25 -2.28
N SER A 217 -2.77 15.34 -1.54
CA SER A 217 -2.71 16.68 -2.09
C SER A 217 -1.53 17.47 -1.54
N GLY A 218 -1.10 18.45 -2.30
CA GLY A 218 0.03 19.29 -1.91
C GLY A 218 0.18 20.50 -2.79
N THR A 219 1.10 21.34 -2.36
CA THR A 219 1.61 22.46 -3.14
C THR A 219 2.94 22.07 -3.79
N ARG A 220 3.52 23.01 -4.53
CA ARG A 220 4.89 22.92 -5.04
C ARG A 220 5.92 22.66 -3.94
N MET A 221 5.63 23.07 -2.71
CA MET A 221 6.59 23.12 -1.61
C MET A 221 6.39 22.01 -0.58
N SER A 222 5.15 21.57 -0.37
CA SER A 222 4.81 20.63 0.69
C SER A 222 3.60 19.77 0.33
N LEU A 223 3.56 18.56 0.89
CA LEU A 223 2.34 17.77 0.99
C LEU A 223 1.42 18.43 2.03
N SER A 224 0.17 18.67 1.68
CA SER A 224 -0.79 19.40 2.54
C SER A 224 -1.76 18.47 3.24
N ASP A 225 -2.19 17.40 2.56
CA ASP A 225 -3.19 16.47 3.08
C ASP A 225 -2.98 15.09 2.48
N TYR A 226 -3.35 14.06 3.23
CA TYR A 226 -3.43 12.68 2.77
C TYR A 226 -4.61 11.96 3.43
N GLN A 227 -5.19 11.04 2.68
CA GLN A 227 -6.16 10.07 3.16
C GLN A 227 -5.85 8.72 2.55
N VAL A 228 -5.65 7.72 3.39
CA VAL A 228 -5.48 6.33 2.99
C VAL A 228 -6.57 5.51 3.66
N THR A 229 -7.41 4.87 2.88
CA THR A 229 -8.35 3.87 3.40
C THR A 229 -8.01 2.52 2.82
N ALA A 230 -8.08 1.49 3.65
CA ALA A 230 -7.85 0.11 3.27
C ALA A 230 -8.92 -0.77 3.90
N ASN A 231 -9.53 -1.63 3.09
CA ASN A 231 -10.57 -2.55 3.53
C ASN A 231 -10.25 -3.93 3.00
N GLY A 232 -10.46 -4.95 3.80
CA GLY A 232 -10.15 -6.31 3.38
C GLY A 232 -10.67 -7.36 4.32
N ASN A 233 -10.50 -8.60 3.91
CA ASN A 233 -10.64 -9.75 4.77
C ASN A 233 -9.34 -10.57 4.74
N LEU A 234 -8.99 -11.13 5.88
CA LEU A 234 -7.82 -11.97 6.10
C LEU A 234 -8.28 -13.29 6.69
N LEU A 235 -7.81 -14.39 6.12
CA LEU A 235 -7.91 -15.74 6.64
C LEU A 235 -6.48 -16.19 6.91
N ALA A 236 -6.18 -16.66 8.10
CA ALA A 236 -4.90 -17.26 8.41
C ALA A 236 -5.11 -18.57 9.15
N SER A 237 -4.21 -19.53 8.96
CA SER A 237 -4.08 -20.70 9.82
C SER A 237 -2.62 -20.83 10.16
N MET A 238 -2.29 -20.99 11.43
CA MET A 238 -0.92 -21.09 11.91
C MET A 238 -0.82 -22.19 12.95
N ASP A 239 0.01 -23.18 12.70
CA ASP A 239 0.44 -24.18 13.68
C ASP A 239 1.91 -23.91 14.05
N LEU A 240 2.12 -23.48 15.29
CA LEU A 240 3.40 -23.09 15.85
C LEU A 240 3.96 -24.20 16.73
N ASP A 241 5.21 -24.57 16.49
CA ASP A 241 6.03 -25.42 17.36
C ASP A 241 7.16 -24.55 17.89
N ALA A 242 7.17 -24.31 19.20
CA ALA A 242 8.22 -23.54 19.83
C ALA A 242 8.88 -24.27 20.99
N ARG A 243 10.19 -24.05 21.07
CA ARG A 243 11.06 -24.47 22.14
C ARG A 243 11.72 -23.25 22.73
N ILE A 244 11.39 -22.92 23.97
CA ILE A 244 11.94 -21.77 24.69
C ILE A 244 12.87 -22.30 25.78
N VAL A 245 14.10 -21.79 25.84
CA VAL A 245 15.15 -22.23 26.76
C VAL A 245 15.54 -21.15 27.78
N SER A 246 15.35 -19.87 27.44
CA SER A 246 15.73 -18.72 28.28
C SER A 246 14.52 -17.91 28.76
N ASN A 247 14.67 -17.17 29.86
CA ASN A 247 13.64 -16.34 30.50
C ASN A 247 13.61 -14.88 29.99
N ASN A 248 14.26 -14.58 28.87
CA ASN A 248 14.28 -13.23 28.31
C ASN A 248 12.94 -12.88 27.66
N GLN A 249 12.27 -11.84 28.17
CA GLN A 249 11.14 -11.23 27.47
C GLN A 249 11.64 -10.55 26.20
N MET A 250 11.39 -11.18 25.05
CA MET A 250 11.82 -10.61 23.79
C MET A 250 10.81 -10.93 22.70
N LEU A 251 10.12 -9.89 22.23
CA LEU A 251 9.37 -9.96 20.99
C LEU A 251 10.38 -10.13 19.85
N LYS A 252 10.27 -11.27 19.14
CA LYS A 252 10.98 -11.48 17.87
C LYS A 252 9.96 -11.48 16.76
N GLN A 253 10.13 -10.57 15.80
CA GLN A 253 9.32 -10.49 14.59
C GLN A 253 10.11 -11.03 13.39
N LEU A 254 9.45 -11.80 12.54
CA LEU A 254 9.95 -12.22 11.24
C LEU A 254 8.90 -11.93 10.20
N GLN A 255 9.29 -11.26 9.12
CA GLN A 255 8.47 -11.18 7.92
C GLN A 255 8.39 -12.55 7.25
N ILE A 256 7.23 -13.19 7.32
CA ILE A 256 6.98 -14.48 6.67
C ILE A 256 6.43 -14.31 5.26
N PHE A 257 5.92 -13.12 4.94
CA PHE A 257 5.33 -12.83 3.65
C PHE A 257 5.48 -11.36 3.25
N SER A 258 5.72 -11.14 1.96
CA SER A 258 5.67 -9.82 1.34
C SER A 258 5.19 -9.95 -0.10
N LYS A 259 4.21 -9.13 -0.49
CA LYS A 259 3.70 -9.04 -1.85
C LYS A 259 3.41 -7.61 -2.23
N SER A 260 3.91 -7.19 -3.38
CA SER A 260 3.51 -5.93 -3.98
C SER A 260 2.06 -6.03 -4.50
N LEU A 261 1.23 -5.04 -4.18
CA LEU A 261 -0.19 -4.98 -4.50
C LEU A 261 -0.42 -4.23 -5.82
N ASP A 262 0.25 -4.70 -6.88
CA ASP A 262 0.26 -4.11 -8.22
C ASP A 262 0.74 -2.66 -8.21
N PRO A 263 2.07 -2.44 -8.25
CA PRO A 263 2.60 -1.09 -8.28
C PRO A 263 2.17 -0.41 -9.57
N ILE A 264 1.62 0.79 -9.43
CA ILE A 264 1.13 1.60 -10.54
C ILE A 264 2.03 2.81 -10.73
N SER A 265 2.27 3.17 -11.98
CA SER A 265 3.02 4.37 -12.28
C SER A 265 2.48 5.07 -13.51
N VAL A 266 2.46 6.39 -13.43
CA VAL A 266 2.35 7.28 -14.59
C VAL A 266 3.64 8.07 -14.65
N ARG A 267 4.49 7.72 -15.62
CA ARG A 267 5.83 8.28 -15.73
C ARG A 267 5.78 9.80 -15.85
N GLY A 268 6.55 10.49 -15.01
CA GLY A 268 6.57 11.95 -14.91
C GLY A 268 5.51 12.55 -13.97
N LEU A 269 4.52 11.78 -13.50
CA LEU A 269 3.47 12.27 -12.61
C LEU A 269 3.48 11.62 -11.24
N PHE A 270 3.44 10.30 -11.16
CA PHE A 270 3.47 9.60 -9.87
C PHE A 270 3.87 8.12 -10.03
N ASN A 271 4.34 7.54 -8.93
CA ASN A 271 4.59 6.12 -8.76
C ASN A 271 4.00 5.69 -7.41
N VAL A 272 3.24 4.61 -7.37
CA VAL A 272 2.59 4.11 -6.16
C VAL A 272 2.91 2.62 -6.06
N GLY A 273 3.68 2.27 -5.04
CA GLY A 273 4.04 0.89 -4.72
C GLY A 273 3.37 0.46 -3.42
N PRO A 274 2.08 0.10 -3.42
CA PRO A 274 1.49 -0.55 -2.27
C PRO A 274 2.04 -1.97 -2.15
N SER A 275 2.22 -2.42 -0.92
CA SER A 275 2.65 -3.77 -0.59
C SER A 275 1.91 -4.24 0.65
N PHE A 276 1.69 -5.54 0.70
CA PHE A 276 1.16 -6.22 1.85
C PHE A 276 2.25 -7.11 2.42
N THR A 277 2.53 -6.95 3.71
CA THR A 277 3.45 -7.80 4.44
C THR A 277 2.70 -8.50 5.56
N VAL A 278 3.18 -9.68 5.93
CA VAL A 278 2.71 -10.39 7.12
C VAL A 278 3.94 -10.74 7.92
N ASP A 279 4.02 -10.18 9.11
CA ASP A 279 5.05 -10.50 10.06
C ASP A 279 4.45 -11.41 11.13
N VAL A 280 5.21 -12.42 11.55
CA VAL A 280 4.88 -13.23 12.73
C VAL A 280 5.81 -12.81 13.85
N GLY A 281 5.22 -12.48 14.99
CA GLY A 281 5.94 -12.22 16.22
C GLY A 281 5.70 -13.31 17.25
N VAL A 282 6.64 -13.52 18.17
CA VAL A 282 6.33 -14.21 19.43
C VAL A 282 6.90 -13.40 20.59
N SER A 283 6.04 -13.16 21.57
CA SER A 283 6.38 -12.63 22.88
C SER A 283 6.28 -13.77 23.89
N TYR A 284 7.27 -13.93 24.76
CA TYR A 284 7.19 -14.96 25.79
C TYR A 284 7.86 -14.51 27.10
N SER A 285 7.42 -15.12 28.19
CA SER A 285 7.95 -14.94 29.53
C SER A 285 7.81 -16.28 30.25
N VAL A 286 8.89 -17.04 30.34
CA VAL A 286 8.89 -18.39 30.92
C VAL A 286 9.85 -18.46 32.11
N THR A 287 9.45 -19.19 33.14
CA THR A 287 10.30 -19.41 34.32
C THR A 287 11.26 -20.60 34.14
N GLN A 288 10.97 -21.49 33.19
CA GLN A 288 11.77 -22.66 32.87
C GLN A 288 11.68 -23.00 31.37
N PRO A 289 12.61 -23.82 30.83
CA PRO A 289 12.51 -24.29 29.45
C PRO A 289 11.23 -25.07 29.19
N ILE A 290 10.54 -24.72 28.10
CA ILE A 290 9.24 -25.25 27.68
C ILE A 290 9.22 -25.46 26.17
N ASP A 291 8.75 -26.64 25.78
CA ASP A 291 8.28 -26.92 24.43
C ASP A 291 6.75 -26.78 24.42
N PHE A 292 6.21 -26.06 23.42
CA PHE A 292 4.78 -25.97 23.19
C PHE A 292 4.44 -26.08 21.70
N VAL A 293 3.31 -26.72 21.42
CA VAL A 293 2.68 -26.76 20.09
C VAL A 293 1.32 -26.13 20.23
N TYR A 294 1.07 -25.06 19.48
CA TYR A 294 -0.19 -24.33 19.49
C TYR A 294 -0.55 -23.89 18.09
N GLY A 295 -1.83 -23.96 17.75
CA GLY A 295 -2.27 -23.39 16.49
C GLY A 295 -3.62 -22.72 16.55
N PHE A 296 -3.93 -21.99 15.49
CA PHE A 296 -5.18 -21.26 15.36
C PHE A 296 -5.52 -21.03 13.89
N GLU A 297 -6.81 -20.90 13.61
CA GLU A 297 -7.35 -20.24 12.43
C GLU A 297 -7.85 -18.84 12.84
N LEU A 298 -7.49 -17.83 12.08
CA LEU A 298 -8.00 -16.46 12.17
C LEU A 298 -8.81 -16.16 10.91
N SER A 299 -9.99 -15.58 11.09
CA SER A 299 -10.74 -14.91 10.04
C SER A 299 -11.06 -13.50 10.49
N ASP A 300 -10.43 -12.50 9.87
CA ASP A 300 -10.64 -11.10 10.18
C ASP A 300 -11.22 -10.34 8.98
N THR A 301 -12.08 -9.39 9.26
CA THR A 301 -12.51 -8.36 8.30
C THR A 301 -12.12 -7.03 8.89
N PHE A 302 -11.28 -6.30 8.18
CA PHE A 302 -10.72 -5.05 8.66
C PHE A 302 -11.05 -3.88 7.75
N SER A 303 -11.14 -2.71 8.36
CA SER A 303 -11.25 -1.40 7.73
C SER A 303 -10.32 -0.45 8.48
N VAL A 304 -9.32 0.08 7.78
CA VAL A 304 -8.36 1.06 8.30
C VAL A 304 -8.53 2.35 7.53
N SER A 305 -8.53 3.47 8.23
CA SER A 305 -8.51 4.81 7.62
C SER A 305 -7.50 5.68 8.35
N ALA A 306 -6.57 6.27 7.60
CA ALA A 306 -5.61 7.25 8.06
C ALA A 306 -5.84 8.57 7.30
N VAL A 307 -5.99 9.67 8.03
CA VAL A 307 -6.18 11.01 7.47
C VAL A 307 -5.13 11.93 8.10
N ALA A 308 -4.57 12.86 7.32
CA ALA A 308 -3.58 13.81 7.82
C ALA A 308 -4.10 14.55 9.05
N HIS A 309 -3.23 14.71 10.04
CA HIS A 309 -3.54 15.41 11.29
C HIS A 309 -4.71 14.82 12.10
N GLN A 310 -5.18 13.62 11.75
CA GLN A 310 -6.19 12.89 12.49
C GLN A 310 -5.63 11.56 12.97
N LYS A 311 -6.19 11.08 14.07
CA LYS A 311 -5.86 9.73 14.54
C LYS A 311 -6.40 8.71 13.54
N PRO A 312 -5.61 7.70 13.14
CA PRO A 312 -6.12 6.61 12.35
C PRO A 312 -7.28 5.89 13.06
N THR A 313 -8.23 5.40 12.28
CA THR A 313 -9.36 4.61 12.78
C THR A 313 -9.29 3.20 12.25
N VAL A 314 -9.58 2.23 13.11
CA VAL A 314 -9.68 0.82 12.73
C VAL A 314 -11.01 0.26 13.19
N SER A 315 -11.63 -0.49 12.29
CA SER A 315 -12.74 -1.38 12.60
C SER A 315 -12.33 -2.78 12.17
N GLN A 316 -12.38 -3.73 13.09
CA GLN A 316 -12.04 -5.13 12.84
C GLN A 316 -13.05 -6.05 13.50
N SER A 317 -13.13 -7.28 13.03
CA SER A 317 -14.03 -8.29 13.60
C SER A 317 -13.36 -9.67 13.53
N PRO A 318 -12.27 -9.87 14.28
CA PRO A 318 -11.53 -11.11 14.21
C PRO A 318 -12.35 -12.26 14.80
N ASN A 319 -12.34 -13.39 14.10
CA ASN A 319 -12.92 -14.65 14.54
C ASN A 319 -11.80 -15.69 14.64
N PHE A 320 -11.69 -16.34 15.79
CA PHE A 320 -10.64 -17.29 16.07
C PHE A 320 -11.20 -18.69 16.28
N LYS A 321 -10.54 -19.68 15.69
CA LYS A 321 -10.75 -21.09 15.98
C LYS A 321 -9.43 -21.71 16.40
N GLN A 322 -9.35 -22.10 17.66
CA GLN A 322 -8.16 -22.72 18.22
C GLN A 322 -7.93 -24.15 17.68
N HIS A 323 -6.66 -24.51 17.55
CA HIS A 323 -6.20 -25.88 17.39
C HIS A 323 -5.77 -26.46 18.74
N PRO A 324 -5.50 -27.78 18.84
CA PRO A 324 -5.03 -28.39 20.07
C PRO A 324 -3.72 -27.75 20.58
N LEU A 325 -3.69 -27.47 21.88
CA LEU A 325 -2.50 -27.01 22.60
C LEU A 325 -1.81 -28.20 23.26
N THR A 326 -0.52 -28.37 23.02
CA THR A 326 0.34 -29.31 23.75
C THR A 326 1.46 -28.55 24.43
N ILE A 327 1.67 -28.81 25.72
CA ILE A 327 2.75 -28.20 26.50
C ILE A 327 3.53 -29.32 27.17
N SER A 328 4.86 -29.24 27.13
CA SER A 328 5.76 -30.26 27.69
C SER A 328 5.79 -30.32 29.22
N LYS A 329 5.46 -29.22 29.93
CA LYS A 329 5.55 -29.10 31.39
C LYS A 329 4.54 -28.12 31.98
N ASP A 330 4.15 -28.37 33.23
CA ASP A 330 3.36 -27.45 34.04
C ASP A 330 4.26 -26.35 34.65
N ILE A 331 4.32 -25.16 34.02
CA ILE A 331 5.13 -24.03 34.49
C ILE A 331 4.43 -22.69 34.26
N GLN A 332 4.66 -21.70 35.12
CA GLN A 332 4.19 -20.32 34.88
C GLN A 332 4.86 -19.76 33.62
N ALA A 333 4.06 -19.46 32.61
CA ALA A 333 4.49 -19.03 31.29
C ALA A 333 3.44 -18.09 30.67
N SER A 334 3.88 -16.97 30.11
CA SER A 334 3.08 -16.19 29.18
C SER A 334 3.71 -16.35 27.80
N VAL A 335 2.93 -16.74 26.81
CA VAL A 335 3.38 -16.88 25.43
C VAL A 335 2.31 -16.31 24.53
N SER A 336 2.66 -15.30 23.74
CA SER A 336 1.78 -14.73 22.74
C SER A 336 2.38 -14.83 21.36
N ALA A 337 1.63 -15.42 20.45
CA ALA A 337 1.91 -15.34 19.03
C ALA A 337 1.28 -14.08 18.47
N HIS A 338 2.02 -13.35 17.66
CA HIS A 338 1.57 -12.15 16.97
C HIS A 338 1.48 -12.46 15.49
N LEU A 339 0.39 -12.03 14.88
CA LEU A 339 0.20 -12.01 13.45
C LEU A 339 -0.05 -10.56 13.06
N ILE A 340 0.92 -9.99 12.35
CA ILE A 340 0.99 -8.55 12.06
C ILE A 340 0.88 -8.34 10.56
N PRO A 341 -0.32 -8.41 9.97
CA PRO A 341 -0.54 -7.89 8.62
C PRO A 341 -0.24 -6.39 8.58
N SER A 342 0.52 -5.93 7.58
CA SER A 342 0.75 -4.52 7.33
C SER A 342 0.51 -4.18 5.87
N ILE A 343 -0.15 -3.04 5.65
CA ILE A 343 -0.23 -2.40 4.34
C ILE A 343 0.80 -1.29 4.33
N ASN A 344 1.82 -1.43 3.49
CA ASN A 344 2.83 -0.42 3.30
C ASN A 344 2.61 0.26 1.95
N LEU A 345 2.57 1.57 1.95
CA LEU A 345 2.36 2.43 0.79
C LEU A 345 3.61 3.25 0.57
N ASN A 346 4.30 3.01 -0.55
CA ASN A 346 5.29 3.95 -1.08
C ASN A 346 4.62 4.77 -2.19
N LEU A 347 4.68 6.08 -2.11
CA LEU A 347 4.14 7.00 -3.10
C LEU A 347 5.20 8.04 -3.47
N GLU A 348 5.42 8.22 -4.76
CA GLU A 348 6.17 9.32 -5.33
C GLU A 348 5.23 10.18 -6.17
N VAL A 349 5.19 11.49 -5.94
CA VAL A 349 4.40 12.44 -6.75
C VAL A 349 5.29 13.52 -7.32
N LEU A 350 5.14 13.76 -8.62
CA LEU A 350 5.82 14.77 -9.41
C LEU A 350 7.35 14.73 -9.28
N LYS A 351 7.93 13.54 -9.03
CA LYS A 351 9.36 13.34 -8.72
C LYS A 351 9.92 14.25 -7.62
N ARG A 352 9.02 14.80 -6.80
CA ARG A 352 9.33 15.80 -5.78
C ARG A 352 9.11 15.28 -4.39
N PHE A 353 7.97 14.61 -4.22
CA PHE A 353 7.50 14.15 -2.93
C PHE A 353 7.58 12.64 -2.92
N THR A 354 8.29 12.10 -1.94
CA THR A 354 8.20 10.69 -1.59
C THR A 354 7.49 10.59 -0.25
N PHE A 355 6.48 9.74 -0.19
CA PHE A 355 5.65 9.47 0.96
C PHE A 355 5.67 7.97 1.21
N ASP A 356 6.04 7.59 2.43
CA ASP A 356 6.03 6.20 2.88
C ASP A 356 5.06 6.12 4.05
N ALA A 357 4.04 5.27 3.95
CA ALA A 357 3.12 4.99 5.05
C ALA A 357 3.02 3.50 5.33
N GLY A 358 3.15 3.11 6.60
CA GLY A 358 2.90 1.74 7.07
C GLY A 358 1.67 1.72 7.97
N LEU A 359 0.76 0.78 7.70
CA LEU A 359 -0.42 0.49 8.51
C LEU A 359 -0.38 -0.95 9.03
N PRO A 360 0.53 -1.28 9.96
CA PRO A 360 0.53 -2.57 10.63
C PRO A 360 -0.64 -2.69 11.60
N LEU A 361 -1.33 -3.81 11.50
CA LEU A 361 -2.35 -4.27 12.44
C LEU A 361 -1.76 -5.48 13.17
N ASP A 362 -1.26 -5.28 14.39
CA ASP A 362 -0.71 -6.35 15.22
C ASP A 362 -1.84 -7.08 15.92
N THR A 363 -2.30 -8.19 15.35
CA THR A 363 -3.25 -9.09 15.99
C THR A 363 -2.47 -10.15 16.76
N SER A 364 -2.51 -10.11 18.08
CA SER A 364 -1.88 -11.10 18.93
C SER A 364 -2.89 -12.08 19.50
N ILE A 365 -2.47 -13.34 19.58
CA ILE A 365 -3.14 -14.42 20.27
C ILE A 365 -2.19 -14.92 21.35
N GLY A 366 -2.57 -14.64 22.60
CA GLY A 366 -1.84 -15.00 23.80
C GLY A 366 -2.37 -16.23 24.49
N LEU A 367 -1.47 -17.01 25.05
CA LEU A 367 -1.71 -17.96 26.12
C LEU A 367 -1.05 -17.40 27.38
N GLU A 368 -1.86 -17.04 28.36
CA GLU A 368 -1.36 -16.81 29.71
C GLU A 368 -1.60 -18.06 30.54
N TYR A 369 -0.50 -18.68 30.96
CA TYR A 369 -0.47 -19.80 31.89
C TYR A 369 -0.08 -19.27 33.26
N ASP A 370 -0.98 -19.41 34.22
CA ASP A 370 -0.71 -19.12 35.63
C ASP A 370 -1.29 -20.22 36.54
N SER A 371 -0.40 -20.85 37.31
CA SER A 371 -0.77 -21.78 38.36
C SER A 371 -1.24 -21.00 39.62
N GLY A 372 -2.48 -20.49 39.58
CA GLY A 372 -3.15 -19.96 40.78
C GLY A 372 -3.83 -18.60 40.65
N VAL A 373 -3.62 -17.85 39.56
CA VAL A 373 -4.22 -16.51 39.39
C VAL A 373 -5.62 -16.53 38.76
N PHE A 374 -5.96 -17.54 37.97
CA PHE A 374 -7.32 -17.66 37.43
C PHE A 374 -8.26 -18.23 38.50
N ASN A 375 -8.88 -17.34 39.27
CA ASN A 375 -9.84 -17.64 40.36
C ASN A 375 -11.02 -18.56 39.96
N SER A 376 -11.21 -18.85 38.67
CA SER A 376 -12.23 -19.74 38.13
C SER A 376 -11.81 -21.22 38.08
N CYS A 377 -10.52 -21.54 38.23
CA CYS A 377 -10.04 -22.91 38.18
C CYS A 377 -9.95 -23.52 39.58
N SER A 378 -10.39 -24.79 39.70
CA SER A 378 -10.33 -25.55 40.94
C SER A 378 -8.89 -25.82 41.39
N THR A 379 -8.66 -25.96 42.69
CA THR A 379 -7.34 -26.29 43.25
C THR A 379 -6.78 -27.57 42.61
N GLY A 380 -5.58 -27.50 42.04
CA GLY A 380 -4.96 -28.60 41.28
C GLY A 380 -5.36 -28.66 39.80
N THR A 381 -6.08 -27.65 39.30
CA THR A 381 -6.23 -27.37 37.87
C THR A 381 -5.57 -26.03 37.55
N PHE A 382 -4.98 -25.91 36.37
CA PHE A 382 -4.33 -24.68 35.91
C PHE A 382 -5.21 -23.97 34.90
N GLY A 383 -5.18 -22.64 34.93
CA GLY A 383 -5.93 -21.78 34.02
C GLY A 383 -5.09 -21.38 32.81
N VAL A 384 -5.67 -21.52 31.62
CA VAL A 384 -5.14 -20.99 30.36
C VAL A 384 -6.11 -19.92 29.88
N ALA A 385 -5.66 -18.66 29.84
CA ALA A 385 -6.43 -17.61 29.19
C ALA A 385 -5.98 -17.45 27.74
N LEU A 386 -6.92 -17.59 26.82
CA LEU A 386 -6.75 -17.16 25.44
C LEU A 386 -7.02 -15.66 25.38
N ILE A 387 -6.02 -14.91 24.97
CA ILE A 387 -6.10 -13.46 24.87
C ILE A 387 -6.04 -13.09 23.40
N ALA A 388 -6.92 -12.19 22.97
CA ALA A 388 -6.73 -11.47 21.73
C ALA A 388 -6.53 -9.99 22.01
N GLN A 389 -5.59 -9.39 21.29
CA GLN A 389 -5.37 -7.96 21.28
C GLN A 389 -5.04 -7.55 19.86
N ALA A 390 -5.56 -6.40 19.42
CA ALA A 390 -5.14 -5.80 18.18
C ALA A 390 -4.59 -4.40 18.44
N ASP A 391 -3.39 -4.15 17.95
CA ASP A 391 -2.79 -2.84 17.99
C ASP A 391 -2.59 -2.31 16.57
N LEU A 392 -3.08 -1.10 16.30
CA LEU A 392 -2.77 -0.40 15.03
C LEU A 392 -1.71 0.65 15.28
N SER A 393 -0.66 0.68 14.47
CA SER A 393 0.19 1.86 14.37
C SER A 393 0.15 2.48 12.97
N LEU A 394 0.46 3.78 12.90
CA LEU A 394 0.70 4.47 11.64
C LEU A 394 2.09 5.08 11.71
N THR A 395 2.92 4.69 10.74
CA THR A 395 4.19 5.38 10.50
C THR A 395 4.07 6.08 9.16
N ALA A 396 4.21 7.41 9.13
CA ALA A 396 4.17 8.20 7.90
C ALA A 396 5.42 9.10 7.78
N HIS A 397 6.21 8.87 6.74
CA HIS A 397 7.41 9.64 6.46
C HIS A 397 7.25 10.39 5.13
N GLY A 398 7.51 11.70 5.13
CA GLY A 398 7.52 12.53 3.93
C GLY A 398 8.86 13.17 3.67
N LYS A 399 9.40 13.02 2.45
CA LYS A 399 10.61 13.71 2.00
C LYS A 399 10.32 14.54 0.76
N SER A 400 10.94 15.72 0.71
CA SER A 400 10.96 16.59 -0.47
C SER A 400 12.37 16.58 -1.05
N SER A 401 12.50 16.51 -2.37
CA SER A 401 13.80 16.59 -3.06
C SER A 401 14.44 17.99 -2.98
N TRP A 402 13.69 19.00 -2.55
CA TRP A 402 14.21 20.35 -2.34
C TRP A 402 14.95 20.43 -0.99
N HIS A 403 16.28 20.52 -1.05
CA HIS A 403 17.20 20.59 0.11
C HIS A 403 16.90 21.70 1.14
N LEU A 404 15.96 22.60 0.87
CA LEU A 404 15.58 23.70 1.76
C LEU A 404 14.50 23.32 2.78
N PHE A 405 13.90 22.14 2.69
CA PHE A 405 12.78 21.75 3.56
C PHE A 405 13.14 20.60 4.48
N LYS A 406 12.69 20.71 5.73
CA LYS A 406 12.79 19.61 6.69
C LYS A 406 11.83 18.50 6.24
N PRO A 407 12.28 17.23 6.19
CA PRO A 407 11.34 16.12 6.09
C PRO A 407 10.33 16.23 7.24
N PHE A 408 9.08 15.90 7.00
CA PHE A 408 8.15 15.68 8.09
C PHE A 408 8.17 14.20 8.44
N ASP A 409 8.17 13.94 9.74
CA ASP A 409 8.12 12.62 10.30
C ASP A 409 6.94 12.62 11.27
N GLU A 410 5.84 11.99 10.85
CA GLU A 410 4.67 11.79 11.69
C GLU A 410 4.59 10.31 12.05
N SER A 411 5.00 9.99 13.27
CA SER A 411 4.78 8.68 13.88
C SER A 411 3.62 8.79 14.87
N PHE A 412 2.56 8.02 14.64
CA PHE A 412 1.51 7.82 15.64
C PHE A 412 1.69 6.41 16.22
N GLU A 413 2.08 6.34 17.48
CA GLU A 413 2.24 5.07 18.18
C GLU A 413 0.89 4.45 18.57
N LEU A 414 0.83 3.13 18.37
CA LEU A 414 -0.08 2.09 18.88
C LEU A 414 -1.41 2.56 19.48
N TYR A 415 -2.48 2.39 18.71
CA TYR A 415 -3.84 2.29 19.23
C TYR A 415 -4.07 0.87 19.76
N ASN A 416 -4.22 0.73 21.08
CA ASN A 416 -4.56 -0.54 21.72
C ASN A 416 -6.08 -0.69 21.79
N THR A 417 -6.66 -1.70 21.15
CA THR A 417 -8.11 -1.99 21.24
C THR A 417 -8.55 -2.46 22.63
N GLY A 418 -7.61 -2.66 23.55
CA GLY A 418 -7.80 -3.35 24.80
C GLY A 418 -7.49 -4.84 24.64
N LYS A 419 -6.98 -5.44 25.72
CA LYS A 419 -6.76 -6.88 25.85
C LYS A 419 -8.10 -7.56 26.14
N GLU A 420 -8.60 -8.37 25.21
CA GLU A 420 -9.82 -9.16 25.41
C GLU A 420 -9.45 -10.60 25.81
N THR A 421 -10.05 -11.10 26.89
CA THR A 421 -9.95 -12.53 27.24
C THR A 421 -11.04 -13.27 26.48
N LEU A 422 -10.65 -14.04 25.46
CA LEU A 422 -11.56 -14.78 24.60
C LEU A 422 -12.13 -16.02 25.30
N ALA A 423 -11.30 -16.71 26.06
CA ALA A 423 -11.69 -17.90 26.80
C ALA A 423 -10.74 -18.16 27.97
N THR A 424 -11.25 -18.84 29.00
CA THR A 424 -10.44 -19.40 30.08
C THR A 424 -10.70 -20.90 30.14
N PHE A 425 -9.64 -21.70 30.08
CA PHE A 425 -9.72 -23.15 30.19
C PHE A 425 -9.06 -23.60 31.48
N CYS A 426 -9.69 -24.53 32.19
CA CYS A 426 -9.07 -25.19 33.34
C CYS A 426 -8.64 -26.59 32.94
N HIS A 427 -7.35 -26.87 32.97
CA HIS A 427 -6.81 -28.19 32.68
C HIS A 427 -6.30 -28.84 33.96
N LYS A 428 -6.52 -30.14 34.09
CA LYS A 428 -6.09 -30.91 35.26
C LYS A 428 -4.80 -31.62 34.88
N SER A 429 -3.69 -31.32 35.56
CA SER A 429 -2.42 -32.01 35.33
C SER A 429 -2.63 -33.51 35.58
N SER A 430 -2.30 -34.33 34.59
CA SER A 430 -2.38 -35.79 34.68
C SER A 430 -1.31 -36.36 35.60
#